data_AF-A0A517NK34-F1
#
_entry.id   AF-A0A517NK34-F1
#
_cell.length_a   1.000
_cell.length_b   1.000
_cell.length_c   1.000
_cell.angle_alpha   90.00
_cell.angle_beta   90.00
_cell.angle_gamma   90.00
#
_symmetry.space_group_name_H-M   'P 1'
#
loop_
_entity.id
_entity.type
_entity.pdbx_description
1 polymer ?
#
loop_
_entity_poly.entity_id
_entity_poly.type
_entity_poly.pdbx_seq_one_letter_code
_entity_poly.pdbx_strand_id
1 'polypeptide(L)' 'MSKQIKMQVRPSRGNEADQWVEARKVEPEFPPVKMKRLTIDIDPDLHTKLKVHCAMKETEIVSLMRELIQNELGAE' A
#
# COMPACT_ATOMS: atom_id res chain seq x y z
N MET A 1 -11.03 -41.88 -42.08
CA MET A 1 -10.83 -40.40 -42.05
C MET A 1 -9.99 -40.07 -40.83
N SER A 2 -8.67 -40.14 -40.96
CA SER A 2 -7.73 -40.05 -39.82
C SER A 2 -7.12 -38.64 -39.80
N LYS A 3 -7.60 -37.77 -38.89
CA LYS A 3 -7.00 -36.44 -38.69
C LYS A 3 -5.90 -36.53 -37.64
N GLN A 4 -4.65 -36.51 -38.08
CA GLN A 4 -3.49 -36.40 -37.19
C GLN A 4 -3.32 -34.95 -36.73
N ILE A 5 -3.22 -34.74 -35.42
CA ILE A 5 -2.92 -33.44 -34.80
C ILE A 5 -1.41 -33.37 -34.57
N LYS A 6 -0.73 -32.50 -35.31
CA LYS A 6 0.69 -32.16 -35.07
C LYS A 6 0.77 -31.19 -33.90
N MET A 7 1.23 -31.67 -32.75
CA MET A 7 1.56 -30.79 -31.61
C MET A 7 2.78 -29.95 -31.96
N GLN A 8 2.69 -28.64 -31.71
CA GLN A 8 3.79 -27.70 -31.97
C GLN A 8 4.81 -27.71 -30.84
N VAL A 9 6.05 -27.38 -31.17
CA VAL A 9 7.19 -27.33 -30.23
C VAL A 9 6.92 -26.28 -29.15
N ARG A 10 7.25 -26.61 -27.90
CA ARG A 10 7.08 -25.75 -26.74
C ARG A 10 7.71 -24.37 -27.01
N PRO A 11 6.95 -23.27 -26.91
CA PRO A 11 7.53 -21.94 -27.06
C PRO A 11 8.54 -21.71 -25.94
N SER A 12 9.79 -21.46 -26.32
CA SER A 12 10.83 -21.03 -25.39
C SER A 12 10.50 -19.60 -24.98
N ARG A 13 9.86 -19.43 -23.82
CA ARG A 13 9.68 -18.10 -23.22
C ARG A 13 11.07 -17.51 -22.99
N GLY A 14 11.37 -16.39 -23.64
CA GLY A 14 12.52 -15.57 -23.31
C GLY A 14 12.40 -15.01 -21.89
N ASN A 15 13.47 -14.42 -21.36
CA ASN A 15 13.60 -13.82 -20.03
C ASN A 15 12.66 -12.62 -19.74
N GLU A 16 11.45 -12.56 -20.32
CA GLU A 16 10.41 -11.56 -20.02
C GLU A 16 10.02 -11.56 -18.53
N ALA A 17 10.27 -12.65 -17.83
CA ALA A 17 10.06 -12.76 -16.39
C ALA A 17 11.06 -11.94 -15.55
N ASP A 18 12.18 -11.46 -16.08
CA ASP A 18 13.10 -10.58 -15.35
C ASP A 18 12.83 -9.09 -15.65
N GLN A 19 12.16 -8.80 -16.77
CA GLN A 19 11.89 -7.45 -17.24
C GLN A 19 10.99 -6.64 -16.30
N TRP A 20 10.05 -7.30 -15.61
CA TRP A 20 9.18 -6.63 -14.63
C TRP A 20 9.93 -6.25 -13.34
N VAL A 21 11.07 -6.88 -13.07
CA VAL A 21 11.92 -6.57 -11.90
C VAL A 21 12.79 -5.36 -12.20
N GLU A 22 13.38 -5.28 -13.40
CA GLU A 22 14.25 -4.17 -13.79
C GLU A 22 13.49 -2.85 -14.01
N ALA A 23 12.22 -2.91 -14.42
CA ALA A 23 11.38 -1.73 -14.59
C ALA A 23 10.99 -1.05 -13.26
N ARG A 24 11.22 -1.67 -12.09
CA ARG A 24 11.05 -1.03 -10.78
C ARG A 24 12.26 -0.14 -10.46
N LYS A 25 12.39 0.95 -11.22
CA LYS A 25 13.17 2.09 -10.77
C LYS A 25 12.38 2.74 -9.63
N VAL A 26 12.74 2.41 -8.40
CA VAL A 26 12.21 3.08 -7.20
C VAL A 26 12.78 4.49 -7.24
N GLU A 27 12.09 5.41 -7.91
CA GLU A 27 12.29 6.83 -7.66
C GLU A 27 11.93 7.07 -6.20
N PRO A 28 12.87 7.53 -5.36
CA PRO A 28 12.52 7.92 -4.02
C PRO A 28 11.76 9.24 -4.15
N GLU A 29 10.45 9.14 -4.29
CA GLU A 29 9.51 10.21 -3.95
C GLU A 29 9.65 10.48 -2.45
N PHE A 30 10.72 11.16 -2.04
CA PHE A 30 10.74 11.77 -0.73
C PHE A 30 9.75 12.93 -0.79
N PRO A 31 8.57 12.83 -0.12
CA PRO A 31 7.76 14.02 0.06
C PRO A 31 8.61 15.09 0.76
N PRO A 32 8.34 16.39 0.51
CA PRO A 32 9.18 17.52 0.95
C PRO A 32 9.37 17.62 2.48
N VAL A 33 8.65 16.79 3.25
CA VAL A 33 8.77 16.69 4.70
C VAL A 33 9.11 15.24 5.08
N LYS A 34 10.26 15.05 5.73
CA LYS A 34 10.65 13.76 6.30
C LYS A 34 9.64 13.37 7.38
N MET A 35 8.68 12.51 7.04
CA MET A 35 7.70 12.01 7.99
C MET A 35 8.42 11.23 9.10
N LYS A 36 8.25 11.66 10.35
CA LYS A 36 8.70 10.90 11.52
C LYS A 36 7.65 9.85 11.85
N ARG A 37 8.08 8.61 12.14
CA ARG A 37 7.18 7.55 12.59
C ARG A 37 6.79 7.82 14.05
N LEU A 38 5.50 7.81 14.33
CA LEU A 38 4.94 7.86 15.67
C LEU A 38 4.37 6.48 15.97
N THR A 39 4.90 5.82 17.00
CA THR A 39 4.39 4.55 17.52
C THR A 39 3.66 4.81 18.82
N ILE A 40 2.43 4.34 18.91
CA ILE A 40 1.56 4.49 20.08
C ILE A 40 1.06 3.11 20.48
N ASP A 41 1.11 2.85 21.78
CA ASP A 41 0.45 1.69 22.37
C ASP A 41 -0.98 2.10 22.73
N ILE A 42 -1.96 1.33 22.23
CA ILE A 42 -3.38 1.58 22.45
C ILE A 42 -4.03 0.28 22.91
N ASP A 43 -4.97 0.39 23.85
CA ASP A 43 -5.80 -0.73 24.27
C ASP A 43 -6.61 -1.33 23.09
N PRO A 44 -6.74 -2.67 22.97
CA PRO A 44 -7.45 -3.30 21.86
C PRO A 44 -8.92 -2.85 21.72
N ASP A 45 -9.62 -2.54 22.82
CA ASP A 45 -11.00 -2.05 22.77
C ASP A 45 -11.06 -0.64 22.16
N LEU A 46 -10.12 0.22 22.56
CA LEU A 46 -10.01 1.58 22.04
C LEU A 46 -9.63 1.59 20.56
N HIS A 47 -8.69 0.75 20.14
CA HIS A 47 -8.33 0.60 18.72
C HIS A 47 -9.52 0.13 17.88
N THR A 48 -10.36 -0.76 18.42
CA THR A 48 -11.58 -1.23 17.74
C THR A 48 -12.59 -0.10 17.57
N LYS A 49 -12.87 0.66 18.64
CA LYS A 49 -13.74 1.85 18.59
C LYS A 49 -13.22 2.89 17.60
N LEU A 50 -11.92 3.16 17.61
CA LEU A 50 -11.27 4.10 16.70
C LEU A 50 -11.43 3.64 15.23
N LYS A 51 -11.23 2.35 14.96
CA LYS A 51 -11.39 1.78 13.62
C LYS A 51 -12.83 1.89 13.11
N VAL A 52 -13.82 1.60 13.96
CA VAL A 52 -15.25 1.73 13.62
C VAL A 52 -15.59 3.20 13.33
N HIS A 53 -15.11 4.12 14.16
CA HIS A 53 -15.34 5.55 13.98
C HIS A 53 -14.71 6.07 12.67
N CYS A 54 -13.50 5.63 12.32
CA CYS A 54 -12.88 5.94 11.02
C CYS A 54 -13.68 5.40 9.84
N ALA A 55 -14.21 4.18 9.94
CA ALA A 55 -15.04 3.58 8.90
C ALA A 55 -16.34 4.36 8.68
N MET A 56 -16.98 4.83 9.77
CA MET A 56 -18.20 5.66 9.68
C MET A 56 -17.95 7.03 9.05
N LYS A 57 -16.76 7.61 9.25
CA LYS A 57 -16.38 8.91 8.70
C LYS A 57 -15.66 8.82 7.35
N GLU A 58 -15.55 7.62 6.78
CA GLU A 58 -14.82 7.36 5.52
C GLU A 58 -13.42 8.00 5.48
N THR A 59 -12.74 8.05 6.63
CA THR A 59 -11.48 8.75 6.81
C THR A 59 -10.38 7.80 7.29
N GLU A 60 -9.17 7.99 6.77
CA GLU A 60 -8.00 7.22 7.17
C GLU A 60 -7.62 7.51 8.64
N ILE A 61 -7.22 6.47 9.37
CA ILE A 61 -6.82 6.59 10.78
C ILE A 61 -5.64 7.55 10.97
N VAL A 62 -4.73 7.58 9.99
CA VAL A 62 -3.55 8.46 9.99
C VAL A 62 -3.97 9.92 9.81
N SER A 63 -4.94 10.18 8.94
CA SER A 63 -5.48 11.53 8.68
C SER A 63 -6.24 12.05 9.90
N LEU A 64 -7.08 11.20 10.52
CA LEU A 64 -7.74 11.53 11.78
C LEU A 64 -6.73 11.84 12.88
N MET A 65 -5.67 11.03 13.00
CA MET A 65 -4.67 11.24 14.03
C MET A 65 -3.86 12.52 13.80
N ARG A 66 -3.54 12.87 12.55
CA ARG A 66 -2.92 14.15 12.21
C ARG A 66 -3.82 15.32 12.58
N GLU A 67 -5.10 15.25 12.24
CA GLU A 67 -6.09 16.28 12.58
C GLU A 67 -6.21 16.47 14.09
N LEU A 68 -6.33 15.37 14.85
CA LEU A 68 -6.40 15.42 16.32
C LEU A 68 -5.15 16.05 16.94
N ILE A 69 -3.96 15.66 16.47
CA ILE A 69 -2.68 16.23 16.91
C ILE A 69 -2.62 17.73 16.57
N GLN A 70 -2.99 18.11 15.35
CA GLN A 70 -2.97 19.52 14.91
C GLN A 70 -3.98 20.38 15.69
N ASN A 71 -5.15 19.84 16.00
CA ASN A 71 -6.17 20.54 16.77
C ASN A 71 -5.74 20.74 18.23
N GLU A 72 -5.13 19.73 18.86
CA GLU A 72 -4.67 19.81 20.25
C GLU A 72 -3.41 20.65 20.44
N LEU A 73 -2.44 20.55 19.51
CA LEU A 73 -1.17 21.30 19.60
C LEU A 73 -1.26 22.72 19.04
N GLY A 74 -2.38 23.08 18.40
CA GLY A 74 -2.62 24.39 17.84
C GLY A 74 -1.90 24.59 16.52
N ALA A 75 -2.68 24.96 15.50
CA ALA A 75 -2.16 25.80 14.43
C ALA A 75 -1.77 27.15 15.07
N GLU A 76 -0.47 27.45 15.14
CA GLU A 76 0.01 28.84 15.20
C GLU A 76 -0.49 29.64 14.00
#